data_AF-A0A4V0XRU0-F1
#
_entry.id   AF-A0A4V0XRU0-F1
#
_cell.length_a   1.000
_cell.length_b   1.000
_cell.length_c   1.000
_cell.angle_alpha   90.00
_cell.angle_beta   90.00
_cell.angle_gamma   90.00
#
_symmetry.space_group_name_H-M   'P 1'
#
loop_
_entity.id
_entity.type
_entity.pdbx_description
1 polymer ?
#
loop_
_entity_poly.entity_id
_entity_poly.type
_entity_poly.pdbx_seq_one_letter_code
_entity_poly.pdbx_strand_id
1 'polypeptide(L)'
;MTAQEQLTRLYEEWRCLSEGEAESIRAEAWPRLAGIQDHKADLQRQIIAASEPFETELACAQSAGRAVENPFRLIVQELILLEIRNAEILAEKRHAAERERAELDRSSQNLRLVQRSYGRPLDSAWQSYS
;
A
#
# COMPACT_ATOMS: atom_id res chain seq x y z
N MET A 1 -31.98 -10.98 -4.59
CA MET A 1 -30.86 -10.25 -3.99
C MET A 1 -31.08 -8.78 -4.28
N THR A 2 -31.12 -7.92 -3.27
CA THR A 2 -31.39 -6.49 -3.45
C THR A 2 -30.10 -5.72 -3.76
N ALA A 3 -30.20 -4.53 -4.37
CA ALA A 3 -29.02 -3.67 -4.63
C ALA A 3 -28.27 -3.33 -3.33
N GLN A 4 -29.02 -3.17 -2.23
CA GLN A 4 -28.45 -2.94 -0.91
C GLN A 4 -27.64 -4.14 -0.40
N GLU A 5 -28.17 -5.37 -0.52
CA GLU A 5 -27.44 -6.61 -0.16
C GLU A 5 -26.17 -6.78 -1.00
N GLN A 6 -26.21 -6.40 -2.29
CA GLN A 6 -25.06 -6.47 -3.17
C GLN A 6 -23.97 -5.47 -2.75
N LEU A 7 -24.33 -4.22 -2.47
CA LEU A 7 -23.39 -3.21 -1.99
C LEU A 7 -22.78 -3.58 -0.63
N THR A 8 -23.58 -4.11 0.30
CA THR A 8 -23.06 -4.58 1.60
C THR A 8 -21.97 -5.64 1.41
N ARG A 9 -22.21 -6.63 0.55
CA ARG A 9 -21.21 -7.68 0.27
C ARG A 9 -19.94 -7.12 -0.36
N LEU A 10 -20.06 -6.18 -1.30
CA LEU A 10 -18.89 -5.54 -1.91
C LEU A 10 -18.08 -4.75 -0.88
N TYR A 11 -18.73 -4.06 0.07
CA TYR A 11 -18.00 -3.38 1.14
C TYR A 11 -17.37 -4.33 2.15
N GLU A 12 -18.02 -5.45 2.48
CA GLU A 12 -17.44 -6.51 3.32
C GLU A 12 -16.21 -7.15 2.66
N GLU A 13 -16.27 -7.39 1.35
CA GLU A 13 -15.15 -7.89 0.58
C GLU A 13 -14.00 -6.87 0.55
N TRP A 14 -14.30 -5.58 0.37
CA TRP A 14 -13.30 -4.51 0.47
C TRP A 14 -12.59 -4.54 1.82
N ARG A 15 -13.37 -4.63 2.92
CA ARG A 15 -12.83 -4.71 4.28
C ARG A 15 -11.86 -5.87 4.43
N CYS A 16 -12.24 -7.06 3.97
CA CYS A 16 -11.40 -8.25 4.04
C CYS A 16 -10.08 -8.05 3.27
N LEU A 17 -10.15 -7.45 2.08
CA LEU A 17 -8.96 -7.10 1.29
C LEU A 17 -8.08 -6.07 2.00
N SER A 18 -8.65 -5.05 2.65
CA SER A 18 -7.88 -4.06 3.42
C SER A 18 -7.19 -4.67 4.64
N GLU A 19 -7.83 -5.60 5.33
CA GLU A 19 -7.20 -6.34 6.43
C GLU A 19 -6.06 -7.25 5.92
N GLY A 20 -6.27 -7.93 4.78
CA GLY A 20 -5.25 -8.76 4.13
C GLY A 20 -4.06 -7.96 3.56
N GLU A 21 -4.32 -6.73 3.12
CA GLU A 21 -3.27 -5.78 2.73
C GLU A 21 -2.38 -5.43 3.93
N ALA A 22 -2.97 -5.11 5.08
CA ALA A 22 -2.23 -4.78 6.29
C ALA A 22 -1.29 -5.94 6.69
N GLU A 23 -1.78 -7.18 6.62
CA GLU A 23 -0.98 -8.38 6.85
C GLU A 23 0.16 -8.50 5.83
N SER A 24 -0.14 -8.29 4.54
CA SER A 24 0.85 -8.40 3.46
C SER A 24 1.95 -7.34 3.58
N ILE A 25 1.62 -6.10 3.96
CA ILE A 25 2.60 -5.03 4.20
C ILE A 25 3.50 -5.40 5.40
N ARG A 26 2.91 -5.90 6.50
CA ARG A 26 3.69 -6.30 7.69
C ARG A 26 4.67 -7.43 7.38
N ALA A 27 4.22 -8.42 6.62
CA ALA A 27 4.99 -9.57 6.20
C ALA A 27 5.92 -9.30 5.00
N GLU A 28 5.92 -8.08 4.44
CA GLU A 28 6.70 -7.70 3.26
C GLU A 28 6.41 -8.59 2.02
N ALA A 29 5.18 -9.11 1.96
CA ALA A 29 4.71 -9.97 0.89
C ALA A 29 4.24 -9.14 -0.32
N TRP A 30 5.15 -8.37 -0.92
CA TRP A 30 4.83 -7.41 -2.00
C TRP A 30 4.08 -7.99 -3.20
N PRO A 31 4.37 -9.22 -3.69
CA PRO A 31 3.59 -9.83 -4.77
C PRO A 31 2.12 -10.08 -4.38
N ARG A 32 1.88 -10.47 -3.13
CA ARG A 32 0.52 -10.66 -2.59
C ARG A 32 -0.19 -9.32 -2.46
N LEU A 33 0.52 -8.28 -2.02
CA LEU A 33 -0.01 -6.91 -1.95
C LEU A 33 -0.47 -6.40 -3.32
N ALA A 34 0.32 -6.63 -4.38
CA ALA A 34 -0.07 -6.25 -5.74
C ALA A 34 -1.38 -6.92 -6.17
N GLY A 35 -1.52 -8.24 -5.95
CA GLY A 35 -2.76 -8.94 -6.27
C GLY A 35 -3.98 -8.49 -5.45
N ILE A 36 -3.78 -8.04 -4.21
CA ILE A 36 -4.84 -7.44 -3.38
C ILE A 36 -5.26 -6.07 -3.95
N GLN A 37 -4.30 -5.25 -4.37
CA GLN A 37 -4.55 -3.94 -4.98
C GLN A 37 -5.30 -4.06 -6.31
N ASP A 38 -4.93 -5.03 -7.14
CA ASP A 38 -5.65 -5.34 -8.39
C ASP A 38 -7.11 -5.75 -8.08
N HIS A 39 -7.33 -6.62 -7.09
CA HIS A 39 -8.69 -6.99 -6.66
C HIS A 39 -9.49 -5.79 -6.14
N LYS A 40 -8.88 -4.91 -5.35
CA LYS A 40 -9.55 -3.68 -4.87
C LYS A 40 -9.95 -2.77 -6.03
N ALA A 41 -9.10 -2.63 -7.04
CA ALA A 41 -9.42 -1.84 -8.24
C ALA A 41 -10.63 -2.43 -9.00
N ASP A 42 -10.71 -3.76 -9.10
CA ASP A 42 -11.86 -4.46 -9.68
C ASP A 42 -13.12 -4.27 -8.85
N LEU A 43 -13.00 -4.38 -7.53
CA LEU A 43 -14.10 -4.17 -6.60
C LEU A 43 -14.63 -2.74 -6.64
N GLN A 44 -13.75 -1.75 -6.79
CA GLN A 44 -14.12 -0.34 -6.89
C GLN A 44 -15.04 -0.10 -8.08
N ARG A 45 -14.71 -0.71 -9.23
CA ARG A 45 -15.55 -0.62 -10.44
C ARG A 45 -16.93 -1.23 -10.21
N GLN A 46 -16.99 -2.36 -9.50
CA GLN A 46 -18.25 -3.01 -9.16
C GLN A 46 -19.09 -2.19 -8.18
N ILE A 47 -18.47 -1.58 -7.16
CA ILE A 47 -19.14 -0.70 -6.20
C ILE A 47 -19.73 0.51 -6.92
N ILE A 48 -18.97 1.17 -7.80
CA ILE A 48 -19.44 2.33 -8.58
C ILE A 48 -20.66 1.94 -9.43
N ALA A 49 -20.57 0.82 -10.15
CA ALA A 49 -21.68 0.33 -10.98
C ALA A 49 -22.93 -0.01 -10.14
N ALA A 50 -22.74 -0.53 -8.92
CA ALA A 50 -23.83 -0.86 -8.01
C ALA A 50 -24.38 0.36 -7.24
N SER A 51 -23.61 1.44 -7.11
CA SER A 51 -24.01 2.65 -6.37
C SER A 51 -24.84 3.62 -7.22
N GLU A 52 -24.64 3.70 -8.53
CA GLU A 52 -25.43 4.56 -9.44
C GLU A 52 -26.96 4.41 -9.28
N PRO A 53 -27.54 3.20 -9.31
CA PRO A 53 -28.99 3.03 -9.12
C PRO A 53 -29.44 3.38 -7.69
N PHE A 54 -28.59 3.18 -6.69
CA PHE A 54 -28.90 3.53 -5.30
C PHE A 54 -28.88 5.04 -5.06
N GLU A 55 -27.91 5.76 -5.64
CA GLU A 55 -27.81 7.22 -5.52
C GLU A 55 -28.94 7.95 -6.24
N THR A 56 -29.39 7.43 -7.39
CA THR A 56 -30.55 7.98 -8.11
C THR A 56 -31.85 7.81 -7.31
N GLU A 57 -32.07 6.65 -6.69
CA GLU A 57 -33.22 6.44 -5.78
C GLU A 57 -33.16 7.36 -4.55
N LEU A 58 -31.98 7.52 -3.96
CA LEU A 58 -31.77 8.40 -2.80
C LEU A 58 -32.05 9.87 -3.16
N ALA A 59 -31.57 10.33 -4.32
CA ALA A 59 -31.77 11.69 -4.82
C ALA A 59 -33.25 11.97 -5.10
N CYS A 60 -33.97 11.02 -5.72
CA CYS A 60 -35.41 11.15 -5.93
C CYS A 60 -36.17 11.25 -4.59
N ALA A 61 -35.81 10.44 -3.59
CA ALA A 61 -36.46 10.49 -2.29
C ALA A 61 -36.18 11.78 -1.52
N GLN A 62 -34.95 12.33 -1.62
CA GLN A 62 -34.58 13.63 -1.06
C GLN A 62 -35.35 14.78 -1.73
N SER A 63 -35.50 14.75 -3.07
CA SER A 63 -36.30 15.75 -3.80
C SER A 63 -37.79 15.72 -3.42
N ALA A 64 -38.28 14.57 -2.94
CA ALA A 64 -39.64 14.38 -2.42
C ALA A 64 -39.77 14.81 -0.94
N GLY A 65 -38.75 15.43 -0.35
CA GLY A 65 -38.75 15.92 1.03
C GLY A 65 -38.65 14.82 2.09
N ARG A 66 -38.30 13.58 1.72
CA ARG A 66 -38.07 12.50 2.68
C ARG A 66 -36.61 12.54 3.15
N ALA A 67 -36.42 12.53 4.46
CA ALA A 67 -35.11 12.25 5.03
C ALA A 67 -34.78 10.77 4.77
N VAL A 68 -33.82 10.51 3.89
CA VAL A 68 -33.28 9.17 3.66
C VAL A 68 -31.83 9.17 4.14
N GLU A 69 -31.58 8.45 5.24
CA GLU A 69 -30.22 8.21 5.72
C GLU A 69 -29.52 7.21 4.79
N ASN A 70 -28.27 7.50 4.43
CA ASN A 70 -27.44 6.57 3.68
C ASN A 70 -26.90 5.49 4.65
N PRO A 71 -27.36 4.22 4.53
CA PRO A 71 -26.99 3.16 5.46
C PRO A 71 -25.51 2.77 5.37
N PHE A 72 -24.81 3.15 4.28
CA PHE A 72 -23.42 2.79 4.05
C PHE A 72 -22.43 3.80 4.62
N ARG A 73 -22.89 4.96 5.12
CA ARG A 73 -22.00 6.04 5.59
C ARG A 73 -21.00 5.57 6.65
N LEU A 74 -21.46 4.77 7.62
CA LEU A 74 -20.59 4.23 8.67
C LEU A 74 -19.57 3.22 8.12
N ILE A 75 -20.00 2.36 7.20
CA ILE A 75 -19.14 1.35 6.57
C ILE A 75 -18.05 2.03 5.75
N VAL A 76 -18.40 3.02 4.93
CA VAL A 76 -17.43 3.80 4.15
C VAL A 76 -16.44 4.53 5.06
N GLN A 77 -16.90 5.09 6.18
CA GLN A 77 -16.01 5.74 7.14
C GLN A 77 -15.03 4.76 7.78
N GLU A 78 -15.48 3.55 8.14
CA GLU A 78 -14.60 2.48 8.62
C GLU A 78 -13.56 2.08 7.57
N LEU A 79 -13.97 1.91 6.32
CA LEU A 79 -13.06 1.59 5.21
C LEU A 79 -12.00 2.68 5.00
N ILE A 80 -12.38 3.96 5.04
CA ILE A 80 -11.44 5.08 4.95
C ILE A 80 -10.39 5.00 6.05
N LEU A 81 -10.79 4.72 7.29
CA LEU A 81 -9.87 4.58 8.41
C LEU A 81 -8.91 3.40 8.23
N LEU A 82 -9.39 2.28 7.68
CA LEU A 82 -8.54 1.13 7.35
C LEU A 82 -7.49 1.48 6.28
N GLU A 83 -7.89 2.18 5.21
CA GLU A 83 -6.94 2.60 4.16
C GLU A 83 -5.89 3.59 4.69
N ILE A 84 -6.28 4.54 5.54
CA ILE A 84 -5.35 5.48 6.18
C ILE A 84 -4.31 4.70 6.99
N ARG A 85 -4.77 3.75 7.82
CA ARG A 85 -3.88 2.92 8.63
C ARG A 85 -2.93 2.08 7.78
N ASN A 86 -3.41 1.51 6.67
CA ASN A 86 -2.55 0.74 5.76
C ASN A 86 -1.47 1.63 5.12
N ALA A 87 -1.84 2.85 4.72
CA ALA A 87 -0.90 3.82 4.18
C ALA A 87 0.19 4.21 5.20
N GLU A 88 -0.17 4.37 6.48
CA GLU A 88 0.79 4.62 7.56
C GLU A 88 1.80 3.48 7.71
N ILE A 89 1.33 2.22 7.77
CA ILE A 89 2.20 1.04 7.88
C ILE A 89 3.13 0.95 6.66
N LEU A 90 2.62 1.22 5.46
CA LEU A 90 3.42 1.20 4.24
C LEU A 90 4.51 2.29 4.26
N ALA A 91 4.17 3.50 4.74
CA ALA A 91 5.12 4.59 4.87
C ALA A 91 6.24 4.25 5.87
N GLU A 92 5.91 3.64 7.00
CA GLU A 92 6.89 3.16 7.98
C GLU A 92 7.85 2.12 7.37
N LYS A 93 7.31 1.13 6.64
CA LYS A 93 8.12 0.10 5.95
C LYS A 93 9.04 0.73 4.90
N ARG A 94 8.52 1.68 4.13
CA ARG A 94 9.32 2.42 3.14
C ARG A 94 10.47 3.17 3.80
N HIS A 95 10.21 3.90 4.89
CA HIS A 95 11.27 4.63 5.60
C HIS A 95 12.31 3.68 6.22
N ALA A 96 11.91 2.50 6.69
CA ALA A 96 12.86 1.49 7.16
C ALA A 96 13.78 1.02 6.01
N ALA A 97 13.21 0.65 4.87
CA ALA A 97 13.96 0.19 3.70
C ALA A 97 14.90 1.28 3.13
N GLU A 98 14.46 2.55 3.11
CA GLU A 98 15.29 3.68 2.68
C GLU A 98 16.51 3.88 3.58
N ARG A 99 16.34 3.73 4.91
CA ARG A 99 17.45 3.81 5.88
C ARG A 99 18.44 2.67 5.70
N GLU A 100 17.95 1.45 5.56
CA GLU A 100 18.79 0.27 5.35
C GLU A 100 19.59 0.38 4.05
N ARG A 101 18.97 0.83 2.95
CA ARG A 101 19.68 1.09 1.69
C ARG A 101 20.81 2.10 1.88
N ALA A 102 20.56 3.21 2.59
CA ALA A 102 21.58 4.21 2.87
C ALA A 102 22.71 3.69 3.76
N GLU A 103 22.45 2.73 4.65
CA GLU A 103 23.48 2.05 5.45
C GLU A 103 24.33 1.10 4.60
N LEU A 104 23.71 0.30 3.73
CA LEU A 104 24.40 -0.60 2.81
C LEU A 104 25.28 0.17 1.81
N ASP A 105 24.80 1.30 1.30
CA ASP A 105 25.56 2.17 0.41
C ASP A 105 26.82 2.71 1.10
N ARG A 106 26.68 3.20 2.34
CA ARG A 106 27.81 3.68 3.16
C ARG A 106 28.81 2.56 3.45
N SER A 107 28.34 1.39 3.86
CA SER A 107 29.18 0.22 4.11
C SER A 107 29.95 -0.22 2.85
N SER A 108 29.27 -0.22 1.70
CA SER A 108 29.88 -0.56 0.41
C SER A 108 30.94 0.46 -0.04
N GLN A 109 30.75 1.74 0.27
CA GLN A 109 31.76 2.78 0.04
C GLN A 109 32.97 2.59 0.96
N ASN A 110 32.73 2.33 2.25
CA ASN A 110 33.79 2.08 3.23
C ASN A 110 34.62 0.85 2.86
N LEU A 111 33.99 -0.25 2.45
CA LEU A 111 34.69 -1.45 1.97
C LEU A 111 35.57 -1.15 0.76
N ARG A 112 35.08 -0.36 -0.21
CA ARG A 112 35.89 0.08 -1.36
C ARG A 112 37.09 0.92 -0.94
N LEU A 113 36.93 1.79 0.05
CA LEU A 113 38.04 2.60 0.60
C LEU A 113 39.08 1.72 1.30
N VAL A 114 38.65 0.78 2.14
CA VAL A 114 39.53 -0.18 2.83
C VAL A 114 40.25 -1.07 1.83
N GLN A 115 39.55 -1.60 0.83
CA GLN A 115 40.18 -2.40 -0.23
C GLN A 115 41.21 -1.58 -1.01
N ARG A 116 40.98 -0.29 -1.25
CA ARG A 116 41.94 0.59 -1.90
C ARG A 116 43.16 0.90 -1.03
N SER A 117 42.98 1.06 0.28
CA SER A 117 44.08 1.37 1.21
C SER A 117 44.95 0.16 1.54
N TYR A 118 44.36 -1.03 1.62
CA TYR A 118 45.06 -2.27 2.00
C TYR A 118 45.33 -3.22 0.83
N GLY A 119 44.68 -3.05 -0.31
CA GLY A 119 44.80 -3.93 -1.48
C GLY A 119 45.75 -3.45 -2.56
N ARG A 120 46.51 -2.37 -2.35
CA ARG A 120 47.57 -1.97 -3.29
C ARG A 120 48.73 -2.97 -3.15
N PRO A 121 49.08 -3.75 -4.18
CA PRO A 121 50.33 -4.48 -4.16
C PRO A 121 51.45 -3.45 -4.05
N LEU A 122 52.46 -3.78 -3.26
CA LEU A 122 53.76 -3.12 -3.33
C LEU A 122 54.25 -3.25 -4.77
N ASP A 123 54.05 -2.21 -5.59
CA ASP A 123 54.99 -1.95 -6.66
C ASP A 123 56.31 -1.64 -5.97
N SER A 124 57.08 -2.70 -5.85
CA SER A 124 58.48 -2.75 -5.53
C SER A 124 59.23 -1.82 -6.48
N ALA A 125 59.20 -0.52 -6.20
CA ALA A 125 60.12 0.48 -6.74
C ALA A 125 61.49 0.39 -6.04
N TRP A 126 61.95 -0.83 -5.77
CA TRP A 126 63.34 -1.15 -5.47
C TRP A 126 63.99 -1.60 -6.78
N GLN A 127 64.16 -0.67 -7.72
CA GLN A 127 65.08 -0.87 -8.82
C GLN A 127 66.09 0.27 -8.85
N SER A 128 67.33 -0.14 -8.53
CA SER A 128 68.60 0.43 -9.02
C SER A 128 69.18 1.63 -8.26
N TYR A 129 70.02 1.33 -7.27
CA TYR A 129 71.24 2.13 -7.05
C TYR A 129 72.17 1.91 -8.25
N SER A 130 72.60 2.98 -8.91
CA SER A 130 73.74 3.02 -9.82
C SER A 130 74.47 4.34 -9.61
#